data_AF-A0A0A9ZBR5-F1
#
_entry.id   AF-A0A0A9ZBR5-F1
#
_cell.length_a   1.000
_cell.length_b   1.000
_cell.length_c   1.000
_cell.angle_alpha   90.00
_cell.angle_beta   90.00
_cell.angle_gamma   90.00
#
_symmetry.space_group_name_H-M   'P 1'
#
loop_
_entity.id
_entity.type
_entity.pdbx_description
1 polymer ?
#
loop_
_entity_poly.entity_id
_entity_poly.type
_entity_poly.pdbx_seq_one_letter_code
_entity_poly.pdbx_strand_id
1 'polypeptide(L)'
;HNTLATSPRYLDLDNSRTFEMEPTYAALQWAQGAAGSFGNRSVVDSVPAEMRHLIDPHWYQFPPMNPLWHGILGFAICVLGIISVIGNFMVVYVFSSSKSLRTPSNLLVVNLAFSDFLMMTCMFPPMVVNCYYETWVFGPFMCELYAMLGSLFGCASIWTMTMIANDRYNVIVKGLSAAPMTNKTAMLRILFIWSFALVWTLAPMFGWNRYVPEGNMTACGTDYLTKDWLSRSYILVYSIFVYFLPLFMIIYSYYFILSAVSAHEKNMREQAKKMNVASLRSAENANASAEAKLAKVALTTISLWFMAWTPYLVINYAGIFETANISPLFTIWGSLFAKANAVYNPIVYAISHPKYKIALEQKFPSLACSRAPADDAQSVASGTTDVTEEKA
;
A
#
# COMPACT_ATOMS: atom_id res chain seq x y z
N HIS A 1 19.03 83.40 4.95
CA HIS A 1 17.63 82.99 4.69
C HIS A 1 17.34 81.70 5.46
N ASN A 2 16.33 81.75 6.33
CA ASN A 2 15.49 80.67 6.89
C ASN A 2 16.19 79.43 7.51
N THR A 3 16.29 79.29 8.84
CA THR A 3 15.35 78.62 9.81
C THR A 3 15.09 77.14 9.53
N LEU A 4 15.51 76.20 10.41
CA LEU A 4 14.78 75.69 11.62
C LEU A 4 13.35 75.22 11.25
N ALA A 5 12.82 74.03 11.54
CA ALA A 5 13.12 72.98 12.54
C ALA A 5 12.53 71.61 12.04
N THR A 6 12.48 70.43 12.69
CA THR A 6 12.84 69.92 14.04
C THR A 6 13.01 68.37 13.99
N SER A 7 13.30 67.70 15.12
CA SER A 7 13.05 66.25 15.35
C SER A 7 12.17 66.07 16.60
N PRO A 8 11.35 64.99 16.69
CA PRO A 8 11.66 64.00 17.74
C PRO A 8 11.43 62.52 17.34
N ARG A 9 11.70 61.66 18.32
CA ARG A 9 11.92 60.20 18.29
C ARG A 9 10.66 59.32 18.34
N TYR A 10 10.85 58.07 17.89
CA TYR A 10 10.25 56.80 18.38
C TYR A 10 8.73 56.70 18.58
N LEU A 11 8.13 55.75 17.87
CA LEU A 11 7.22 54.76 18.46
C LEU A 11 7.38 53.42 17.74
N ASP A 12 7.45 52.36 18.54
CA ASP A 12 7.62 50.96 18.13
C ASP A 12 6.25 50.25 18.14
N LEU A 13 6.15 49.03 17.59
CA LEU A 13 4.94 48.18 17.49
C LEU A 13 3.91 48.67 16.44
N ASP A 14 3.47 47.85 15.48
CA ASP A 14 2.84 46.55 15.73
C ASP A 14 3.21 45.44 14.72
N ASN A 15 3.06 44.19 15.15
CA ASN A 15 3.51 42.97 14.49
C ASN A 15 2.32 42.16 13.97
N SER A 16 1.78 42.54 12.80
CA SER A 16 0.70 41.83 12.12
C SER A 16 1.16 41.29 10.76
N ARG A 17 2.00 40.25 10.77
CA ARG A 17 2.12 39.36 9.60
C ARG A 17 0.83 38.57 9.45
N THR A 18 -0.16 39.15 8.79
CA THR A 18 -1.26 38.38 8.20
C THR A 18 -0.66 37.44 7.16
N PHE A 19 -0.73 36.14 7.44
CA PHE A 19 -0.33 35.10 6.48
C PHE A 19 -1.46 34.93 5.45
N GLU A 20 -1.66 35.94 4.62
CA GLU A 20 -2.56 35.87 3.47
C GLU A 20 -1.88 35.01 2.39
N MET A 21 -2.13 33.70 2.48
CA MET A 21 -1.80 32.74 1.44
C MET A 21 -2.82 32.89 0.29
N GLU A 22 -2.72 34.01 -0.44
CA GLU A 22 -3.59 34.27 -1.59
C GLU A 22 -3.43 33.19 -2.68
N PRO A 23 -4.53 32.75 -3.32
CA PRO A 23 -4.49 31.77 -4.41
C PRO A 23 -4.09 32.40 -5.76
N THR A 24 -2.98 33.15 -5.79
CA THR A 24 -2.58 33.96 -6.97
C THR A 24 -1.70 33.24 -7.99
N TYR A 25 -1.00 32.16 -7.62
CA TYR A 25 -0.14 31.41 -8.56
C TYR A 25 -0.93 30.76 -9.72
N ALA A 26 -2.03 30.09 -9.41
CA ALA A 26 -2.89 29.45 -10.41
C ALA A 26 -3.50 30.50 -11.38
N ALA A 27 -3.99 31.63 -10.86
CA ALA A 27 -4.56 32.70 -11.69
C ALA A 27 -3.52 33.30 -12.67
N LEU A 28 -2.27 33.48 -12.22
CA LEU A 28 -1.16 33.95 -13.04
C LEU A 28 -0.77 32.95 -14.14
N GLN A 29 -0.79 31.65 -13.86
CA GLN A 29 -0.53 30.62 -14.86
C GLN A 29 -1.63 30.51 -15.91
N TRP A 30 -2.92 30.62 -15.55
CA TRP A 30 -4.01 30.54 -16.53
C TRP A 30 -3.92 31.67 -17.58
N ALA A 31 -3.50 32.87 -17.17
CA ALA A 31 -3.24 33.98 -18.09
C ALA A 31 -2.03 33.74 -19.02
N GLN A 32 -1.01 33.00 -18.56
CA GLN A 32 0.21 32.72 -19.34
C GLN A 32 0.09 31.44 -20.21
N GLY A 33 -0.65 30.43 -19.75
CA GLY A 33 -0.87 29.16 -20.44
C GLY A 33 -1.71 29.30 -21.71
N ALA A 34 -2.61 30.30 -21.76
CA ALA A 34 -3.33 30.68 -22.98
C ALA A 34 -2.41 31.25 -24.09
N ALA A 35 -1.17 31.63 -23.74
CA ALA A 35 -0.21 32.27 -24.64
C ALA A 35 1.02 31.39 -24.99
N GLY A 36 0.93 30.06 -24.80
CA GLY A 36 1.80 29.07 -25.46
C GLY A 36 3.31 29.14 -25.18
N SER A 37 3.76 30.00 -24.27
CA SER A 37 5.18 30.27 -24.02
C SER A 37 5.47 30.24 -22.52
N PHE A 38 5.72 29.05 -21.99
CA PHE A 38 6.60 28.92 -20.84
C PHE A 38 7.98 29.39 -21.30
N GLY A 39 8.46 30.53 -20.79
CA GLY A 39 9.78 31.07 -21.13
C GLY A 39 10.92 30.22 -20.56
N ASN A 40 12.03 30.84 -20.14
CA ASN A 40 13.12 30.16 -19.41
C ASN A 40 12.73 29.72 -17.97
N ARG A 41 11.46 29.33 -17.75
CA ARG A 41 10.95 28.83 -16.49
C ARG A 41 11.11 27.31 -16.39
N SER A 42 11.35 26.84 -15.17
CA SER A 42 11.47 25.43 -14.83
C SER A 42 10.34 24.98 -13.90
N VAL A 43 10.05 23.67 -13.86
CA VAL A 43 9.23 23.04 -12.79
C VAL A 43 9.77 23.33 -11.39
N VAL A 44 11.07 23.66 -11.26
CA VAL A 44 11.69 24.00 -9.97
C VAL A 44 11.39 25.45 -9.53
N ASP A 45 10.88 26.32 -10.40
CA ASP A 45 10.62 27.72 -10.03
C ASP A 45 9.46 27.88 -9.03
N SER A 46 8.51 26.94 -9.00
CA SER A 46 7.44 26.88 -8.00
C SER A 46 7.90 26.30 -6.65
N VAL A 47 9.14 25.81 -6.54
CA VAL A 47 9.65 25.19 -5.30
C VAL A 47 10.00 26.27 -4.27
N PRO A 48 9.45 26.21 -3.03
CA PRO A 48 9.78 27.11 -1.93
C PRO A 48 11.30 27.18 -1.66
N ALA A 49 11.78 28.33 -1.21
CA ALA A 49 13.22 28.58 -1.08
C ALA A 49 13.90 27.56 -0.15
N GLU A 50 13.25 27.17 0.95
CA GLU A 50 13.73 26.16 1.89
C GLU A 50 13.81 24.75 1.30
N MET A 51 13.05 24.44 0.24
CA MET A 51 13.03 23.12 -0.42
C MET A 51 14.11 22.97 -1.51
N ARG A 52 14.62 24.07 -2.08
CA ARG A 52 15.48 24.04 -3.28
C ARG A 52 16.76 23.23 -3.13
N HIS A 53 17.33 23.16 -1.92
CA HIS A 53 18.55 22.39 -1.64
C HIS A 53 18.37 20.86 -1.75
N LEU A 54 17.12 20.37 -1.77
CA LEU A 54 16.80 18.95 -2.00
C LEU A 54 16.68 18.60 -3.49
N ILE A 55 16.55 19.59 -4.37
CA ILE A 55 16.22 19.36 -5.79
C ILE A 55 17.49 19.09 -6.59
N ASP A 56 17.52 17.94 -7.26
CA ASP A 56 18.62 17.58 -8.16
C ASP A 56 18.64 18.47 -9.43
N PRO A 57 19.83 18.85 -9.94
CA PRO A 57 19.97 19.61 -11.19
C PRO A 57 19.22 19.04 -12.40
N HIS A 58 19.01 17.71 -12.46
CA HIS A 58 18.21 17.05 -13.50
C HIS A 58 16.82 17.64 -13.65
N TRP A 59 16.17 18.10 -12.57
CA TRP A 59 14.81 18.63 -12.67
C TRP A 59 14.73 20.03 -13.29
N TYR A 60 15.82 20.78 -13.28
CA TYR A 60 15.83 22.15 -13.82
C TYR A 60 15.59 22.22 -15.34
N GLN A 61 15.89 21.14 -16.08
CA GLN A 61 15.71 21.08 -17.53
C GLN A 61 14.25 20.96 -18.00
N PHE A 62 13.30 20.69 -17.09
CA PHE A 62 11.89 20.53 -17.44
C PHE A 62 11.10 21.82 -17.21
N PRO A 63 10.20 22.22 -18.12
CA PRO A 63 9.32 23.36 -17.93
C PRO A 63 8.26 23.07 -16.85
N PRO A 64 7.58 24.10 -16.30
CA PRO A 64 6.43 23.92 -15.43
C PRO A 64 5.39 22.97 -16.04
N MET A 65 4.85 22.09 -15.20
CA MET A 65 3.79 21.19 -15.62
C MET A 65 2.48 21.95 -15.84
N ASN A 66 1.64 21.45 -16.76
CA ASN A 66 0.29 21.99 -16.92
C ASN A 66 -0.53 21.72 -15.64
N PRO A 67 -1.20 22.72 -15.03
CA PRO A 67 -2.05 22.58 -13.83
C PRO A 67 -3.04 21.42 -13.88
N LEU A 68 -3.55 21.08 -15.07
CA LEU A 68 -4.44 19.93 -15.27
C LEU A 68 -3.82 18.61 -14.79
N TRP A 69 -2.51 18.41 -14.95
CA TRP A 69 -1.84 17.20 -14.47
C TRP A 69 -1.79 17.14 -12.95
N HIS A 70 -1.58 18.27 -12.26
CA HIS A 70 -1.65 18.32 -10.80
C HIS A 70 -3.08 18.07 -10.31
N GLY A 71 -4.08 18.66 -10.97
CA GLY A 71 -5.50 18.41 -10.67
C GLY A 71 -5.92 16.95 -10.85
N ILE A 72 -5.57 16.32 -11.98
CA ILE A 72 -5.84 14.90 -12.24
C ILE A 72 -5.14 14.01 -11.22
N LEU A 73 -3.87 14.30 -10.91
CA LEU A 73 -3.07 13.55 -9.94
C LEU A 73 -3.66 13.65 -8.52
N GLY A 74 -4.04 14.86 -8.10
CA GLY A 74 -4.71 15.15 -6.82
C GLY A 74 -6.06 14.44 -6.70
N PHE A 75 -6.87 14.47 -7.75
CA PHE A 75 -8.13 13.71 -7.80
C PHE A 75 -7.90 12.20 -7.69
N ALA A 76 -6.93 11.67 -8.45
CA ALA A 76 -6.63 10.23 -8.47
C ALA A 76 -6.15 9.74 -7.09
N ILE A 77 -5.19 10.43 -6.45
CA ILE A 77 -4.74 10.04 -5.10
C ILE A 77 -5.83 10.23 -4.03
N CYS A 78 -6.72 11.21 -4.18
CA CYS A 78 -7.87 11.38 -3.28
C CYS A 78 -8.82 10.16 -3.36
N VAL A 79 -9.20 9.75 -4.57
CA VAL A 79 -10.06 8.58 -4.79
C VAL A 79 -9.40 7.29 -4.28
N LEU A 80 -8.13 7.06 -4.62
CA LEU A 80 -7.37 5.90 -4.15
C LEU A 80 -7.21 5.90 -2.62
N GLY A 81 -6.96 7.07 -2.02
CA GLY A 81 -6.85 7.27 -0.58
C GLY A 81 -8.12 6.90 0.16
N ILE A 82 -9.27 7.44 -0.28
CA ILE A 82 -10.59 7.15 0.31
C ILE A 82 -10.90 5.64 0.24
N ILE A 83 -10.71 5.01 -0.94
CA ILE A 83 -11.00 3.57 -1.11
C ILE A 83 -10.07 2.72 -0.25
N SER A 84 -8.77 3.03 -0.19
CA SER A 84 -7.82 2.29 0.65
C SER A 84 -8.11 2.43 2.14
N VAL A 85 -8.33 3.67 2.63
CA VAL A 85 -8.55 3.93 4.06
C VAL A 85 -9.83 3.25 4.53
N ILE A 86 -10.94 3.39 3.78
CA ILE A 86 -12.21 2.70 4.12
C ILE A 86 -12.04 1.18 3.98
N GLY A 87 -11.52 0.70 2.86
CA GLY A 87 -11.39 -0.73 2.58
C GLY A 87 -10.52 -1.46 3.60
N ASN A 88 -9.34 -0.92 3.93
CA ASN A 88 -8.44 -1.54 4.90
C ASN A 88 -8.95 -1.40 6.33
N PHE A 89 -9.61 -0.29 6.70
CA PHE A 89 -10.31 -0.21 7.99
C PHE A 89 -11.38 -1.30 8.12
N MET A 90 -12.17 -1.55 7.07
CA MET A 90 -13.14 -2.64 7.03
C MET A 90 -12.48 -4.02 7.16
N VAL A 91 -11.33 -4.24 6.51
CA VAL A 91 -10.55 -5.49 6.66
C VAL A 91 -10.15 -5.68 8.13
N VAL A 92 -9.49 -4.70 8.74
CA VAL A 92 -9.08 -4.74 10.15
C VAL A 92 -10.28 -4.99 11.07
N TYR A 93 -11.40 -4.28 10.87
CA TYR A 93 -12.61 -4.43 11.67
C TYR A 93 -13.25 -5.82 11.53
N VAL A 94 -13.43 -6.33 10.32
CA VAL A 94 -14.11 -7.62 10.05
C VAL A 94 -13.27 -8.78 10.59
N PHE A 95 -11.96 -8.81 10.34
CA PHE A 95 -11.08 -9.86 10.87
C PHE A 95 -10.98 -9.82 12.40
N SER A 96 -10.90 -8.63 13.01
CA SER A 96 -10.78 -8.49 14.47
C SER A 96 -12.07 -8.82 15.22
N SER A 97 -13.23 -8.47 14.66
CA SER A 97 -14.52 -8.67 15.34
C SER A 97 -15.11 -10.08 15.14
N SER A 98 -14.89 -10.72 13.97
CA SER A 98 -15.52 -12.00 13.63
C SER A 98 -14.79 -13.19 14.28
N LYS A 99 -15.47 -13.96 15.14
CA LYS A 99 -14.88 -15.12 15.85
C LYS A 99 -14.25 -16.14 14.90
N SER A 100 -14.88 -16.40 13.75
CA SER A 100 -14.43 -17.34 12.71
C SER A 100 -13.17 -16.91 11.94
N LEU A 101 -12.75 -15.65 12.09
CA LEU A 101 -11.58 -15.05 11.44
C LEU A 101 -10.41 -14.76 12.41
N ARG A 102 -10.60 -14.89 13.73
CA ARG A 102 -9.56 -14.65 14.73
C ARG A 102 -8.61 -15.86 14.87
N THR A 103 -7.84 -16.12 13.82
CA THR A 103 -6.79 -17.15 13.79
C THR A 103 -5.39 -16.53 13.82
N PRO A 104 -4.36 -17.25 14.27
CA PRO A 104 -2.98 -16.75 14.29
C PRO A 104 -2.46 -16.29 12.92
N SER A 105 -2.72 -17.03 11.84
CA SER A 105 -2.29 -16.65 10.48
C SER A 105 -2.99 -15.37 9.99
N ASN A 106 -4.23 -15.12 10.42
CA ASN A 106 -4.98 -13.91 10.06
C ASN A 106 -4.46 -12.64 10.75
N LEU A 107 -3.62 -12.74 11.80
CA LEU A 107 -2.92 -11.58 12.35
C LEU A 107 -1.98 -10.94 11.31
N LEU A 108 -1.41 -11.74 10.39
CA LEU A 108 -0.63 -11.21 9.27
C LEU A 108 -1.51 -10.45 8.27
N VAL A 109 -2.73 -10.93 7.99
CA VAL A 109 -3.69 -10.23 7.11
C VAL A 109 -4.13 -8.90 7.75
N VAL A 110 -4.36 -8.88 9.07
CA VAL A 110 -4.64 -7.64 9.81
C VAL A 110 -3.43 -6.70 9.79
N ASN A 111 -2.20 -7.20 9.93
CA ASN A 111 -0.99 -6.39 9.84
C ASN A 111 -0.81 -5.74 8.46
N LEU A 112 -1.09 -6.49 7.39
CA LEU A 112 -1.04 -5.99 6.02
C LEU A 112 -2.06 -4.87 5.80
N ALA A 113 -3.32 -5.10 6.18
CA ALA A 113 -4.35 -4.06 6.07
C ALA A 113 -4.05 -2.83 6.95
N PHE A 114 -3.47 -3.02 8.15
CA PHE A 114 -3.04 -1.91 8.99
C PHE A 114 -1.89 -1.10 8.37
N SER A 115 -0.92 -1.76 7.73
CA SER A 115 0.14 -1.12 6.94
C SER A 115 -0.43 -0.29 5.79
N ASP A 116 -1.31 -0.89 4.98
CA ASP A 116 -1.92 -0.24 3.80
C ASP A 116 -2.85 0.93 4.20
N PHE A 117 -3.58 0.80 5.32
CA PHE A 117 -4.38 1.87 5.93
C PHE A 117 -3.52 3.06 6.35
N LEU A 118 -2.42 2.82 7.08
CA LEU A 118 -1.52 3.88 7.51
C LEU A 118 -0.79 4.52 6.32
N MET A 119 -0.38 3.72 5.33
CA MET A 119 0.25 4.22 4.09
C MET A 119 -0.60 5.30 3.44
N MET A 120 -1.87 5.00 3.16
CA MET A 120 -2.73 5.99 2.52
C MET A 120 -3.14 7.13 3.46
N THR A 121 -3.37 6.86 4.75
CA THR A 121 -3.65 7.93 5.74
C THR A 121 -2.52 8.96 5.81
N CYS A 122 -1.26 8.53 5.73
CA CYS A 122 -0.10 9.42 5.73
C CYS A 122 0.22 10.03 4.35
N MET A 123 -0.10 9.35 3.24
CA MET A 123 0.28 9.79 1.90
C MET A 123 -0.80 10.56 1.12
N PHE A 124 -2.08 10.20 1.24
CA PHE A 124 -3.12 10.85 0.43
C PHE A 124 -3.32 12.33 0.81
N PRO A 125 -3.47 12.71 2.09
CA PRO A 125 -3.81 14.10 2.43
C PRO A 125 -2.70 15.09 2.04
N PRO A 126 -1.41 14.85 2.37
CA PRO A 126 -0.34 15.75 1.94
C PRO A 126 -0.23 15.83 0.42
N MET A 127 -0.35 14.71 -0.30
CA MET A 127 -0.24 14.70 -1.76
C MET A 127 -1.40 15.46 -2.43
N VAL A 128 -2.63 15.39 -1.91
CA VAL A 128 -3.75 16.22 -2.40
C VAL A 128 -3.45 17.71 -2.21
N VAL A 129 -2.95 18.12 -1.05
CA VAL A 129 -2.64 19.54 -0.76
C VAL A 129 -1.50 20.05 -1.64
N ASN A 130 -0.41 19.29 -1.79
CA ASN A 130 0.69 19.68 -2.65
C ASN A 130 0.33 19.64 -4.15
N CYS A 131 -0.62 18.79 -4.57
CA CYS A 131 -1.21 18.87 -5.91
C CYS A 131 -2.03 20.15 -6.10
N TYR A 132 -2.77 20.61 -5.09
CA TYR A 132 -3.51 21.88 -5.16
C TYR A 132 -2.58 23.10 -5.26
N TYR A 133 -1.45 23.10 -4.55
CA TYR A 133 -0.43 24.16 -4.63
C TYR A 133 0.61 23.96 -5.74
N GLU A 134 0.51 22.89 -6.52
CA GLU A 134 1.44 22.51 -7.60
C GLU A 134 2.92 22.36 -7.19
N THR A 135 3.19 22.26 -5.89
CA THR A 135 4.54 22.21 -5.29
C THR A 135 4.48 21.67 -3.86
N TRP A 136 5.62 21.30 -3.27
CA TRP A 136 5.69 20.77 -1.91
C TRP A 136 5.78 21.92 -0.89
N VAL A 137 4.69 22.16 -0.16
CA VAL A 137 4.55 23.31 0.76
C VAL A 137 4.74 22.98 2.25
N PHE A 138 4.93 21.71 2.62
CA PHE A 138 5.11 21.31 4.04
C PHE A 138 6.56 21.37 4.55
N GLY A 139 7.49 21.87 3.72
CA GLY A 139 8.91 21.98 4.06
C GLY A 139 9.68 20.65 4.11
N PRO A 140 11.01 20.72 4.37
CA PRO A 140 11.93 19.58 4.19
C PRO A 140 11.61 18.38 5.07
N PHE A 141 11.45 18.57 6.37
CA PHE A 141 11.21 17.47 7.33
C PHE A 141 9.95 16.66 7.01
N MET A 142 8.87 17.32 6.53
CA MET A 142 7.65 16.63 6.14
C MET A 142 7.81 15.86 4.82
N CYS A 143 8.68 16.32 3.92
CA CYS A 143 9.05 15.59 2.70
C CYS A 143 9.81 14.29 3.05
N GLU A 144 10.77 14.39 3.97
CA GLU A 144 11.50 13.23 4.50
C GLU A 144 10.56 12.23 5.19
N LEU A 145 9.71 12.71 6.10
CA LEU A 145 8.75 11.89 6.83
C LEU A 145 7.72 11.23 5.89
N TYR A 146 7.22 11.95 4.88
CA TYR A 146 6.32 11.42 3.85
C TYR A 146 6.95 10.25 3.09
N ALA A 147 8.19 10.41 2.62
CA ALA A 147 8.90 9.40 1.86
C ALA A 147 9.30 8.20 2.74
N MET A 148 9.78 8.47 3.96
CA MET A 148 10.09 7.45 4.98
C MET A 148 8.89 6.57 5.28
N LEU A 149 7.73 7.16 5.57
CA LEU A 149 6.50 6.43 5.88
C LEU A 149 6.00 5.63 4.68
N GLY A 150 5.99 6.22 3.47
CA GLY A 150 5.62 5.48 2.26
C GLY A 150 6.49 4.25 2.01
N SER A 151 7.80 4.40 2.21
CA SER A 151 8.76 3.30 2.10
C SER A 151 8.58 2.27 3.23
N LEU A 152 8.29 2.73 4.46
CA LEU A 152 8.11 1.90 5.65
C LEU A 152 6.93 0.94 5.46
N PHE A 153 5.78 1.48 5.06
CA PHE A 153 4.58 0.67 4.85
C PHE A 153 4.68 -0.19 3.58
N GLY A 154 5.32 0.29 2.52
CA GLY A 154 5.65 -0.55 1.35
C GLY A 154 6.50 -1.77 1.72
N CYS A 155 7.55 -1.57 2.52
CA CYS A 155 8.41 -2.62 3.06
C CYS A 155 7.66 -3.57 4.01
N ALA A 156 6.87 -3.02 4.94
CA ALA A 156 6.07 -3.81 5.87
C ALA A 156 5.05 -4.69 5.13
N SER A 157 4.40 -4.17 4.08
CA SER A 157 3.42 -4.91 3.29
C SER A 157 4.04 -6.10 2.54
N ILE A 158 5.18 -5.94 1.84
CA ILE A 158 5.84 -7.06 1.14
C ILE A 158 6.43 -8.11 2.09
N TRP A 159 7.00 -7.70 3.23
CA TRP A 159 7.47 -8.65 4.23
C TRP A 159 6.32 -9.37 4.95
N THR A 160 5.18 -8.70 5.14
CA THR A 160 3.94 -9.36 5.60
C THR A 160 3.45 -10.39 4.59
N MET A 161 3.40 -10.04 3.30
CA MET A 161 3.04 -10.96 2.22
C MET A 161 3.99 -12.16 2.14
N THR A 162 5.30 -11.95 2.35
CA THR A 162 6.31 -13.02 2.42
C THR A 162 6.05 -13.96 3.59
N MET A 163 5.70 -13.43 4.76
CA MET A 163 5.33 -14.24 5.94
C MET A 163 4.01 -14.99 5.76
N ILE A 164 3.06 -14.43 5.00
CA ILE A 164 1.82 -15.11 4.58
C ILE A 164 2.18 -16.27 3.62
N ALA A 165 2.97 -16.03 2.57
CA ALA A 165 3.40 -17.08 1.64
C ALA A 165 4.12 -18.24 2.35
N ASN A 166 4.99 -17.93 3.33
CA ASN A 166 5.65 -18.92 4.17
C ASN A 166 4.67 -19.72 5.05
N ASP A 167 3.66 -19.06 5.64
CA ASP A 167 2.59 -19.72 6.39
C ASP A 167 1.77 -20.67 5.50
N ARG A 168 1.36 -20.22 4.30
CA ARG A 168 0.67 -21.07 3.31
C ARG A 168 1.52 -22.27 2.91
N TYR A 169 2.82 -22.09 2.70
CA TYR A 169 3.76 -23.17 2.40
C TYR A 169 3.85 -24.18 3.54
N ASN A 170 3.99 -23.74 4.79
CA ASN A 170 4.06 -24.68 5.92
C ASN A 170 2.75 -25.47 6.08
N VAL A 171 1.59 -24.83 5.94
CA VAL A 171 0.29 -25.52 6.09
C VAL A 171 0.02 -26.50 4.94
N ILE A 172 0.30 -26.12 3.68
CA ILE A 172 -0.06 -26.92 2.49
C ILE A 172 1.00 -27.99 2.16
N VAL A 173 2.29 -27.66 2.27
CA VAL A 173 3.38 -28.52 1.80
C VAL A 173 3.90 -29.44 2.91
N LYS A 174 4.01 -28.94 4.14
CA LYS A 174 4.49 -29.74 5.29
C LYS A 174 3.36 -30.37 6.10
N GLY A 175 2.16 -29.79 6.09
CA GLY A 175 1.00 -30.33 6.80
C GLY A 175 1.29 -30.59 8.28
N LEU A 176 0.99 -31.81 8.74
CA LEU A 176 1.21 -32.26 10.13
C LEU A 176 2.70 -32.23 10.57
N SER A 177 3.65 -32.19 9.64
CA SER A 177 5.09 -32.10 9.94
C SER A 177 5.56 -30.68 10.26
N ALA A 178 4.72 -29.66 10.09
CA ALA A 178 5.01 -28.29 10.50
C ALA A 178 4.34 -27.95 11.83
N ALA A 179 5.06 -27.21 12.69
CA ALA A 179 4.45 -26.58 13.84
C ALA A 179 3.37 -25.59 13.39
N PRO A 180 2.13 -25.65 13.94
CA PRO A 180 1.06 -24.73 13.56
C PRO A 180 1.40 -23.29 13.97
N MET A 181 0.91 -22.31 13.20
CA MET A 181 1.05 -20.90 13.57
C MET A 181 0.39 -20.65 14.92
N THR A 182 1.14 -20.10 15.88
CA THR A 182 0.60 -19.65 17.17
C THR A 182 0.56 -18.13 17.22
N ASN A 183 -0.26 -17.54 18.10
CA ASN A 183 -0.27 -16.09 18.31
C ASN A 183 1.12 -15.54 18.66
N LYS A 184 1.91 -16.28 19.45
CA LYS A 184 3.31 -15.89 19.78
C LYS A 184 4.18 -15.83 18.53
N THR A 185 4.10 -16.86 17.67
CA THR A 185 4.85 -16.93 16.40
C THR A 185 4.43 -15.83 15.42
N ALA A 186 3.13 -15.55 15.32
CA ALA A 186 2.60 -14.49 14.47
C ALA A 186 3.05 -13.10 14.95
N MET A 187 2.95 -12.82 16.26
CA MET A 187 3.43 -11.55 16.84
C MET A 187 4.95 -11.37 16.69
N LEU A 188 5.74 -12.44 16.81
CA LEU A 188 7.20 -12.38 16.57
C LEU A 188 7.52 -12.06 15.10
N ARG A 189 6.77 -12.65 14.15
CA ARG A 189 6.88 -12.30 12.71
C ARG A 189 6.52 -10.84 12.46
N ILE A 190 5.44 -10.34 13.07
CA ILE A 190 5.02 -8.93 12.98
C ILE A 190 6.09 -7.99 13.55
N LEU A 191 6.63 -8.30 14.73
CA LEU A 191 7.73 -7.52 15.33
C LEU A 191 8.95 -7.48 14.40
N PHE A 192 9.35 -8.63 13.83
CA PHE A 192 10.41 -8.67 12.83
C PHE A 192 10.11 -7.78 11.61
N ILE A 193 8.90 -7.86 11.04
CA ILE A 193 8.49 -7.04 9.89
C ILE A 193 8.67 -5.55 10.17
N TRP A 194 8.14 -5.06 11.30
CA TRP A 194 8.24 -3.63 11.66
C TRP A 194 9.67 -3.20 11.98
N SER A 195 10.41 -3.99 12.76
CA SER A 195 11.83 -3.70 13.07
C SER A 195 12.70 -3.68 11.81
N PHE A 196 12.50 -4.64 10.90
CA PHE A 196 13.22 -4.72 9.63
C PHE A 196 12.91 -3.52 8.74
N ALA A 197 11.62 -3.18 8.56
CA ALA A 197 11.20 -2.04 7.76
C ALA A 197 11.75 -0.71 8.32
N LEU A 198 11.68 -0.50 9.64
CA LEU A 198 12.23 0.68 10.31
C LEU A 198 13.75 0.81 10.10
N VAL A 199 14.52 -0.27 10.23
CA VAL A 199 15.99 -0.23 10.03
C VAL A 199 16.35 0.27 8.64
N TRP A 200 15.65 -0.19 7.60
CA TRP A 200 15.94 0.26 6.24
C TRP A 200 15.47 1.70 5.99
N THR A 201 14.26 2.08 6.39
CA THR A 201 13.69 3.38 6.00
C THR A 201 14.11 4.53 6.92
N LEU A 202 14.73 4.24 8.07
CA LEU A 202 15.46 5.25 8.82
C LEU A 202 16.86 5.54 8.22
N ALA A 203 17.44 4.65 7.40
CA ALA A 203 18.80 4.86 6.92
C ALA A 203 18.98 6.15 6.08
N PRO A 204 18.04 6.55 5.19
CA PRO A 204 18.11 7.85 4.50
C PRO A 204 17.85 9.06 5.39
N MET A 205 17.19 8.89 6.55
CA MET A 205 17.05 9.96 7.57
C MET A 205 18.39 10.25 8.27
N PHE A 206 19.33 9.31 8.22
CA PHE A 206 20.65 9.40 8.87
C PHE A 206 21.82 9.37 7.87
N GLY A 207 21.54 9.70 6.59
CA GLY A 207 22.55 10.00 5.57
C GLY A 207 23.00 8.84 4.68
N TRP A 208 22.45 7.62 4.82
CA TRP A 208 22.64 6.59 3.80
C TRP A 208 21.57 6.74 2.72
N ASN A 209 21.88 7.49 1.66
CA ASN A 209 20.91 8.14 0.76
C ASN A 209 20.14 9.27 1.51
N ARG A 210 19.13 9.87 0.86
CA ARG A 210 18.28 10.94 1.41
C ARG A 210 16.89 10.89 0.79
N TYR A 211 15.92 11.53 1.43
CA TYR A 211 14.57 11.68 0.90
C TYR A 211 14.39 13.05 0.23
N VAL A 212 13.84 13.07 -0.98
CA VAL A 212 13.74 14.27 -1.84
C VAL A 212 12.41 14.32 -2.60
N PRO A 213 11.99 15.49 -3.10
CA PRO A 213 10.83 15.59 -3.99
C PRO A 213 10.98 14.78 -5.28
N GLU A 214 9.88 14.17 -5.71
CA GLU A 214 9.70 13.55 -7.03
C GLU A 214 9.72 14.63 -8.12
N GLY A 215 9.92 14.23 -9.38
CA GLY A 215 10.09 15.18 -10.50
C GLY A 215 8.95 16.17 -10.75
N ASN A 216 7.74 15.95 -10.23
CA ASN A 216 6.63 16.90 -10.31
C ASN A 216 6.49 17.82 -9.09
N MET A 217 7.38 17.70 -8.10
CA MET A 217 7.44 18.47 -6.86
C MET A 217 6.25 18.33 -5.90
N THR A 218 5.29 17.41 -6.07
CA THR A 218 4.12 17.29 -5.14
C THR A 218 4.10 16.04 -4.25
N ALA A 219 5.10 15.17 -4.39
CA ALA A 219 5.33 14.01 -3.52
C ALA A 219 6.83 13.86 -3.29
N CYS A 220 7.23 13.08 -2.28
CA CYS A 220 8.63 12.77 -1.99
C CYS A 220 8.92 11.26 -2.02
N GLY A 221 10.16 10.92 -2.35
CA GLY A 221 10.67 9.56 -2.51
C GLY A 221 12.17 9.46 -2.18
N THR A 222 12.77 8.30 -2.44
CA THR A 222 14.23 8.08 -2.30
C THR A 222 15.00 8.82 -3.39
N ASP A 223 16.20 9.32 -3.08
CA ASP A 223 17.05 9.96 -4.09
C ASP A 223 17.68 8.92 -5.03
N TYR A 224 17.08 8.79 -6.21
CA TYR A 224 17.57 7.99 -7.33
C TYR A 224 18.40 8.78 -8.35
N LEU A 225 18.71 10.05 -8.08
CA LEU A 225 19.45 10.93 -8.99
C LEU A 225 20.90 11.17 -8.56
N THR A 226 21.19 11.27 -7.25
CA THR A 226 22.56 11.45 -6.77
C THR A 226 23.43 10.23 -7.11
N LYS A 227 24.58 10.47 -7.74
CA LYS A 227 25.44 9.44 -8.36
C LYS A 227 26.57 8.90 -7.47
N ASP A 228 26.72 9.43 -6.27
CA ASP A 228 27.75 8.98 -5.34
C ASP A 228 27.46 7.54 -4.84
N TRP A 229 28.50 6.84 -4.36
CA TRP A 229 28.34 5.43 -3.99
C TRP A 229 27.54 5.22 -2.69
N LEU A 230 27.50 6.18 -1.77
CA LEU A 230 26.68 6.09 -0.57
C LEU A 230 25.18 6.11 -0.97
N SER A 231 24.77 7.06 -1.80
CA SER A 231 23.38 7.14 -2.30
C SER A 231 23.01 5.96 -3.19
N ARG A 232 23.86 5.58 -4.16
CA ARG A 232 23.60 4.45 -5.07
C ARG A 232 23.54 3.10 -4.33
N SER A 233 24.45 2.85 -3.39
CA SER A 233 24.51 1.58 -2.65
C SER A 233 23.26 1.33 -1.82
N TYR A 234 22.66 2.37 -1.22
CA TYR A 234 21.39 2.24 -0.51
C TYR A 234 20.30 1.64 -1.42
N ILE A 235 20.07 2.21 -2.61
CA ILE A 235 19.00 1.73 -3.51
C ILE A 235 19.26 0.28 -3.95
N LEU A 236 20.51 -0.09 -4.24
CA LEU A 236 20.89 -1.44 -4.64
C LEU A 236 20.72 -2.47 -3.52
N VAL A 237 21.07 -2.11 -2.28
CA VAL A 237 20.94 -3.02 -1.14
C VAL A 237 19.48 -3.08 -0.67
N TYR A 238 18.78 -1.94 -0.64
CA TYR A 238 17.37 -1.86 -0.29
C TYR A 238 16.49 -2.67 -1.27
N SER A 239 16.75 -2.60 -2.58
CA SER A 239 16.02 -3.41 -3.56
C SER A 239 16.28 -4.91 -3.39
N ILE A 240 17.50 -5.34 -3.03
CA ILE A 240 17.79 -6.73 -2.69
C ILE A 240 16.90 -7.19 -1.53
N PHE A 241 16.81 -6.40 -0.46
CA PHE A 241 16.12 -6.80 0.77
C PHE A 241 14.60 -6.54 0.79
N VAL A 242 14.09 -5.63 -0.04
CA VAL A 242 12.67 -5.22 -0.04
C VAL A 242 11.95 -5.55 -1.35
N TYR A 243 12.66 -6.04 -2.36
CA TYR A 243 12.07 -6.52 -3.60
C TYR A 243 12.54 -7.94 -3.97
N PHE A 244 13.84 -8.14 -4.22
CA PHE A 244 14.33 -9.41 -4.79
C PHE A 244 14.32 -10.59 -3.81
N LEU A 245 14.77 -10.41 -2.56
CA LEU A 245 14.73 -11.46 -1.55
C LEU A 245 13.28 -11.90 -1.23
N PRO A 246 12.33 -10.97 -0.95
CA PRO A 246 10.92 -11.32 -0.89
C PRO A 246 10.40 -12.07 -2.12
N LEU A 247 10.72 -11.60 -3.33
CA LEU A 247 10.32 -12.24 -4.59
C LEU A 247 10.81 -13.70 -4.66
N PHE A 248 12.09 -13.96 -4.39
CA PHE A 248 12.63 -15.33 -4.42
C PHE A 248 12.06 -16.23 -3.31
N MET A 249 11.85 -15.70 -2.09
CA MET A 249 11.19 -16.45 -1.01
C MET A 249 9.74 -16.82 -1.34
N ILE A 250 9.02 -15.92 -2.01
CA ILE A 250 7.65 -16.12 -2.49
C ILE A 250 7.65 -17.15 -3.63
N ILE A 251 8.51 -17.02 -4.64
CA ILE A 251 8.63 -17.98 -5.76
C ILE A 251 8.93 -19.38 -5.23
N TYR A 252 9.90 -19.52 -4.31
CA TYR A 252 10.20 -20.79 -3.64
C TYR A 252 8.96 -21.37 -2.96
N SER A 253 8.27 -20.57 -2.15
CA SER A 253 7.06 -21.00 -1.43
C SER A 253 5.96 -21.47 -2.39
N TYR A 254 5.69 -20.71 -3.45
CA TYR A 254 4.62 -21.01 -4.40
C TYR A 254 4.93 -22.15 -5.36
N TYR A 255 6.19 -22.37 -5.73
CA TYR A 255 6.60 -23.54 -6.53
C TYR A 255 6.18 -24.86 -5.86
N PHE A 256 6.46 -24.99 -4.57
CA PHE A 256 6.07 -26.18 -3.80
C PHE A 256 4.57 -26.21 -3.46
N ILE A 257 3.94 -25.07 -3.16
CA ILE A 257 2.47 -25.02 -2.95
C ILE A 257 1.73 -25.51 -4.19
N LEU A 258 2.09 -25.02 -5.38
CA LEU A 258 1.43 -25.42 -6.63
C LEU A 258 1.64 -26.91 -6.91
N SER A 259 2.85 -27.43 -6.69
CA SER A 259 3.16 -28.85 -6.83
C SER A 259 2.34 -29.73 -5.88
N ALA A 260 2.18 -29.31 -4.61
CA ALA A 260 1.36 -30.00 -3.62
C ALA A 260 -0.14 -29.95 -3.97
N VAL A 261 -0.65 -28.80 -4.43
CA VAL A 261 -2.05 -28.66 -4.87
C VAL A 261 -2.34 -29.52 -6.09
N SER A 262 -1.48 -29.52 -7.12
CA SER A 262 -1.67 -30.37 -8.31
C SER A 262 -1.61 -31.87 -7.98
N ALA A 263 -0.77 -32.29 -7.03
CA ALA A 263 -0.76 -33.65 -6.52
C ALA A 263 -2.07 -34.01 -5.79
N HIS A 264 -2.57 -33.11 -4.94
CA HIS A 264 -3.84 -33.29 -4.22
C HIS A 264 -5.03 -33.38 -5.18
N GLU A 265 -5.12 -32.49 -6.17
CA GLU A 265 -6.18 -32.51 -7.20
C GLU A 265 -6.15 -33.78 -8.04
N LYS A 266 -4.96 -34.26 -8.43
CA LYS A 266 -4.80 -35.55 -9.11
C LYS A 266 -5.31 -36.70 -8.25
N ASN A 267 -4.88 -36.76 -6.98
CA ASN A 267 -5.29 -37.80 -6.04
C ASN A 267 -6.80 -37.78 -5.79
N MET A 268 -7.42 -36.60 -5.64
CA MET A 268 -8.88 -36.45 -5.55
C MET A 268 -9.59 -36.96 -6.81
N ARG A 269 -9.08 -36.66 -8.01
CA ARG A 269 -9.65 -37.14 -9.28
C ARG A 269 -9.53 -38.66 -9.42
N GLU A 270 -8.47 -39.27 -8.89
CA GLU A 270 -8.31 -40.72 -8.86
C GLU A 270 -9.18 -41.41 -7.79
N GLN A 271 -9.38 -40.79 -6.62
CA GLN A 271 -10.34 -41.25 -5.61
C GLN A 271 -11.78 -41.21 -6.14
N ALA A 272 -12.17 -40.11 -6.80
CA ALA A 272 -13.50 -39.96 -7.41
C ALA A 272 -13.80 -41.00 -8.50
N LYS A 273 -12.78 -41.54 -9.19
CA LYS A 273 -12.95 -42.66 -10.14
C LYS A 273 -13.14 -44.03 -9.46
N LYS A 274 -12.69 -44.18 -8.21
CA LYS A 274 -12.72 -45.45 -7.46
C LYS A 274 -13.94 -45.57 -6.54
N MET A 275 -14.63 -44.46 -6.24
CA MET A 275 -15.76 -44.43 -5.30
C MET A 275 -17.05 -44.04 -6.03
N ASN A 276 -17.95 -44.99 -6.22
CA ASN A 276 -19.27 -44.76 -6.84
C ASN A 276 -20.33 -44.27 -5.83
N VAL A 277 -19.92 -43.40 -4.88
CA VAL A 277 -20.75 -42.95 -3.76
C VAL A 277 -20.51 -41.45 -3.52
N ALA A 278 -21.59 -40.66 -3.50
CA ALA A 278 -21.54 -39.19 -3.39
C ALA A 278 -21.13 -38.66 -1.99
N SER A 279 -21.04 -39.53 -0.98
CA SER A 279 -20.72 -39.19 0.40
C SER A 279 -19.35 -39.73 0.82
N LEU A 280 -18.32 -38.88 0.66
CA LEU A 280 -17.26 -38.65 1.66
C LEU A 280 -16.25 -37.63 1.09
N ARG A 281 -16.67 -36.36 1.07
CA ARG A 281 -15.71 -35.25 1.14
C ARG A 281 -15.10 -35.33 2.54
N SER A 282 -14.00 -36.07 2.71
CA SER A 282 -13.31 -36.17 4.00
C SER A 282 -13.03 -34.75 4.52
N ALA A 283 -13.10 -34.56 5.83
CA ALA A 283 -12.83 -33.25 6.44
C ALA A 283 -11.44 -32.71 6.02
N GLU A 284 -10.50 -33.61 5.78
CA GLU A 284 -9.16 -33.35 5.24
C GLU A 284 -9.19 -32.81 3.80
N ASN A 285 -9.85 -33.48 2.85
CA ASN A 285 -10.03 -32.99 1.46
C ASN A 285 -10.78 -31.65 1.44
N ALA A 286 -11.73 -31.48 2.35
CA ALA A 286 -12.46 -30.22 2.54
C ALA A 286 -11.55 -29.07 3.01
N ASN A 287 -10.63 -29.36 3.93
CA ASN A 287 -9.70 -28.39 4.50
C ASN A 287 -8.59 -28.03 3.50
N ALA A 288 -7.98 -29.02 2.83
CA ALA A 288 -6.98 -28.79 1.78
C ALA A 288 -7.51 -27.90 0.64
N SER A 289 -8.76 -28.13 0.21
CA SER A 289 -9.47 -27.26 -0.75
C SER A 289 -9.65 -25.82 -0.27
N ALA A 290 -9.80 -25.60 1.04
CA ALA A 290 -9.94 -24.26 1.62
C ALA A 290 -8.58 -23.55 1.70
N GLU A 291 -7.54 -24.24 2.15
CA GLU A 291 -6.18 -23.71 2.23
C GLU A 291 -5.63 -23.34 0.84
N ALA A 292 -5.90 -24.17 -0.19
CA ALA A 292 -5.56 -23.85 -1.59
C ALA A 292 -6.24 -22.57 -2.10
N LYS A 293 -7.51 -22.34 -1.74
CA LYS A 293 -8.21 -21.06 -2.06
C LYS A 293 -7.55 -19.87 -1.36
N LEU A 294 -7.15 -20.01 -0.10
CA LEU A 294 -6.43 -18.95 0.62
C LEU A 294 -5.04 -18.69 0.03
N ALA A 295 -4.33 -19.73 -0.43
CA ALA A 295 -3.06 -19.56 -1.13
C ALA A 295 -3.23 -18.84 -2.49
N LYS A 296 -4.31 -19.10 -3.23
CA LYS A 296 -4.66 -18.36 -4.45
C LYS A 296 -4.95 -16.89 -4.17
N VAL A 297 -5.73 -16.58 -3.12
CA VAL A 297 -6.01 -15.21 -2.68
C VAL A 297 -4.71 -14.46 -2.38
N ALA A 298 -3.82 -15.06 -1.59
CA ALA A 298 -2.52 -14.49 -1.27
C ALA A 298 -1.63 -14.28 -2.51
N LEU A 299 -1.67 -15.20 -3.48
CA LEU A 299 -0.92 -15.07 -4.74
C LEU A 299 -1.43 -13.87 -5.56
N THR A 300 -2.75 -13.69 -5.65
CA THR A 300 -3.35 -12.53 -6.34
C THR A 300 -2.89 -11.21 -5.70
N THR A 301 -2.93 -11.09 -4.37
CA THR A 301 -2.46 -9.87 -3.68
C THR A 301 -0.96 -9.62 -3.89
N ILE A 302 -0.15 -10.68 -3.87
CA ILE A 302 1.30 -10.61 -4.14
C ILE A 302 1.59 -10.15 -5.57
N SER A 303 0.92 -10.72 -6.57
CA SER A 303 1.11 -10.33 -7.97
C SER A 303 0.73 -8.87 -8.21
N LEU A 304 -0.32 -8.37 -7.55
CA LEU A 304 -0.74 -6.97 -7.64
C LEU A 304 0.25 -6.02 -6.93
N TRP A 305 0.86 -6.43 -5.82
CA TRP A 305 1.95 -5.66 -5.19
C TRP A 305 3.15 -5.53 -6.13
N PHE A 306 3.64 -6.65 -6.69
CA PHE A 306 4.75 -6.60 -7.65
C PHE A 306 4.40 -5.77 -8.89
N MET A 307 3.19 -5.93 -9.45
CA MET A 307 2.72 -5.12 -10.58
C MET A 307 2.79 -3.62 -10.27
N ALA A 308 2.31 -3.19 -9.09
CA ALA A 308 2.31 -1.79 -8.66
C ALA A 308 3.72 -1.21 -8.46
N TRP A 309 4.60 -1.95 -7.79
CA TRP A 309 5.92 -1.45 -7.38
C TRP A 309 7.02 -1.62 -8.43
N THR A 310 6.89 -2.55 -9.39
CA THR A 310 7.92 -2.78 -10.43
C THR A 310 8.23 -1.52 -11.25
N PRO A 311 7.25 -0.73 -11.75
CA PRO A 311 7.55 0.49 -12.49
C PRO A 311 8.35 1.50 -11.68
N TYR A 312 8.07 1.62 -10.38
CA TYR A 312 8.80 2.52 -9.49
C TYR A 312 10.23 2.03 -9.18
N LEU A 313 10.43 0.72 -9.04
CA LEU A 313 11.77 0.13 -8.98
C LEU A 313 12.56 0.42 -10.26
N VAL A 314 11.93 0.28 -11.43
CA VAL A 314 12.54 0.57 -12.74
C VAL A 314 12.90 2.05 -12.87
N ILE A 315 12.06 2.97 -12.38
CA ILE A 315 12.37 4.41 -12.31
C ILE A 315 13.62 4.66 -11.44
N ASN A 316 13.67 4.07 -10.25
CA ASN A 316 14.83 4.21 -9.35
C ASN A 316 16.11 3.66 -10.00
N TYR A 317 16.02 2.50 -10.68
CA TYR A 317 17.14 1.89 -11.40
C TYR A 317 17.58 2.73 -12.61
N ALA A 318 16.65 3.26 -13.39
CA ALA A 318 16.93 4.15 -14.51
C ALA A 318 17.61 5.45 -14.04
N GLY A 319 17.21 5.97 -12.88
CA GLY A 319 17.89 7.08 -12.23
C GLY A 319 19.34 6.76 -11.86
N ILE A 320 19.58 5.71 -11.06
CA ILE A 320 20.94 5.41 -10.57
C ILE A 320 21.89 4.92 -11.66
N PHE A 321 21.41 4.27 -12.72
CA PHE A 321 22.22 3.76 -13.82
C PHE A 321 22.18 4.61 -15.10
N GLU A 322 21.38 5.69 -15.11
CA GLU A 322 21.27 6.64 -16.23
C GLU A 322 20.84 5.96 -17.56
N THR A 323 20.06 4.88 -17.47
CA THR A 323 19.66 4.05 -18.64
C THR A 323 18.52 4.65 -19.46
N ALA A 324 17.81 5.65 -18.92
CA ALA A 324 16.73 6.35 -19.61
C ALA A 324 16.52 7.76 -19.03
N ASN A 325 16.07 8.69 -19.88
CA ASN A 325 15.66 10.02 -19.46
C ASN A 325 14.32 9.95 -18.72
N ILE A 326 14.35 10.16 -17.40
CA ILE A 326 13.15 10.18 -16.55
C ILE A 326 12.56 11.60 -16.48
N SER A 327 11.24 11.72 -16.69
CA SER A 327 10.52 13.00 -16.72
C SER A 327 9.58 13.17 -15.52
N PRO A 328 9.20 14.40 -15.14
CA PRO A 328 8.26 14.68 -14.05
C PRO A 328 6.98 13.84 -14.08
N LEU A 329 6.37 13.71 -15.27
CA LEU A 329 5.16 12.91 -15.46
C LEU A 329 5.44 11.41 -15.29
N PHE A 330 6.53 10.89 -15.85
CA PHE A 330 6.84 9.46 -15.77
C PHE A 330 7.10 9.02 -14.32
N THR A 331 7.89 9.81 -13.57
CA THR A 331 8.22 9.49 -12.18
C THR A 331 6.99 9.57 -11.27
N ILE A 332 6.17 10.62 -11.38
CA ILE A 332 5.02 10.77 -10.47
C ILE A 332 3.91 9.76 -10.75
N TRP A 333 3.64 9.41 -12.01
CA TRP A 333 2.66 8.36 -12.32
C TRP A 333 3.14 6.98 -11.90
N GLY A 334 4.44 6.69 -11.98
CA GLY A 334 5.03 5.49 -11.38
C GLY A 334 4.90 5.46 -9.84
N SER A 335 5.17 6.59 -9.18
CA SER A 335 5.00 6.77 -7.73
C SER A 335 3.54 6.61 -7.30
N LEU A 336 2.58 7.14 -8.06
CA LEU A 336 1.15 6.96 -7.81
C LEU A 336 0.70 5.50 -8.02
N PHE A 337 1.19 4.83 -9.06
CA PHE A 337 0.86 3.43 -9.31
C PHE A 337 1.40 2.51 -8.21
N ALA A 338 2.60 2.78 -7.68
CA ALA A 338 3.10 2.13 -6.48
C ALA A 338 2.19 2.39 -5.26
N LYS A 339 1.74 3.63 -5.02
CA LYS A 339 0.79 3.94 -3.93
C LYS A 339 -0.55 3.20 -4.08
N ALA A 340 -1.03 3.00 -5.31
CA ALA A 340 -2.28 2.30 -5.59
C ALA A 340 -2.31 0.83 -5.08
N ASN A 341 -1.15 0.22 -4.78
CA ASN A 341 -1.08 -1.14 -4.21
C ASN A 341 -1.97 -1.32 -2.97
N ALA A 342 -2.04 -0.30 -2.11
CA ALA A 342 -2.82 -0.30 -0.87
C ALA A 342 -4.34 -0.41 -1.07
N VAL A 343 -4.84 -0.20 -2.29
CA VAL A 343 -6.28 -0.32 -2.64
C VAL A 343 -6.67 -1.76 -2.96
N TYR A 344 -5.73 -2.58 -3.45
CA TYR A 344 -6.07 -3.87 -4.06
C TYR A 344 -6.47 -4.95 -3.05
N ASN A 345 -5.83 -4.98 -1.88
CA ASN A 345 -5.98 -6.07 -0.91
C ASN A 345 -7.43 -6.22 -0.40
N PRO A 346 -8.12 -5.16 0.07
CA PRO A 346 -9.53 -5.24 0.47
C PRO A 346 -10.47 -5.75 -0.64
N ILE A 347 -10.24 -5.32 -1.89
CA ILE A 347 -11.05 -5.71 -3.05
C ILE A 347 -10.89 -7.21 -3.34
N VAL A 348 -9.64 -7.70 -3.36
CA VAL A 348 -9.35 -9.13 -3.55
C VAL A 348 -9.97 -9.96 -2.43
N TYR A 349 -9.94 -9.50 -1.18
CA TYR A 349 -10.57 -10.21 -0.06
C TYR A 349 -12.09 -10.25 -0.20
N ALA A 350 -12.75 -9.12 -0.52
CA ALA A 350 -14.21 -9.07 -0.70
C ALA A 350 -14.70 -10.02 -1.80
N ILE A 351 -13.96 -10.14 -2.90
CA ILE A 351 -14.33 -11.00 -4.04
C ILE A 351 -13.97 -12.48 -3.77
N SER A 352 -12.77 -12.75 -3.25
CA SER A 352 -12.15 -14.08 -3.33
C SER A 352 -11.89 -14.77 -1.98
N HIS A 353 -11.88 -14.05 -0.85
CA HIS A 353 -11.59 -14.67 0.45
C HIS A 353 -12.88 -15.22 1.11
N PRO A 354 -13.08 -16.55 1.17
CA PRO A 354 -14.40 -17.15 1.40
C PRO A 354 -15.04 -16.76 2.75
N LYS A 355 -14.29 -16.85 3.85
CA LYS A 355 -14.81 -16.48 5.20
C LYS A 355 -14.96 -14.98 5.40
N TYR A 356 -14.18 -14.17 4.68
CA TYR A 356 -14.19 -12.71 4.81
C TYR A 356 -15.38 -12.14 4.07
N LYS A 357 -15.61 -12.58 2.84
CA LYS A 357 -16.79 -12.22 2.05
C LYS A 357 -18.09 -12.40 2.84
N ILE A 358 -18.31 -13.60 3.41
CA ILE A 358 -19.51 -13.88 4.21
C ILE A 358 -19.62 -12.94 5.43
N ALA A 359 -18.53 -12.72 6.16
CA ALA A 359 -18.53 -11.83 7.33
C ALA A 359 -18.71 -10.34 6.95
N LEU A 360 -18.24 -9.94 5.77
CA LEU A 360 -18.42 -8.61 5.19
C LEU A 360 -19.88 -8.38 4.81
N GLU A 361 -20.49 -9.32 4.08
CA GLU A 361 -21.90 -9.27 3.66
C GLU A 361 -22.86 -9.25 4.87
N GLN A 362 -22.53 -9.98 5.95
CA GLN A 362 -23.28 -9.94 7.21
C GLN A 362 -23.18 -8.60 7.97
N LYS A 363 -22.02 -7.93 7.89
CA LYS A 363 -21.76 -6.67 8.63
C LYS A 363 -22.13 -5.41 7.83
N PHE A 364 -22.05 -5.49 6.51
CA PHE A 364 -22.29 -4.40 5.57
C PHE A 364 -23.15 -4.90 4.40
N PRO A 365 -24.47 -5.13 4.61
CA PRO A 365 -25.34 -5.73 3.60
C PRO A 365 -25.45 -4.92 2.30
N SER A 366 -25.17 -3.61 2.34
CA SER A 366 -25.10 -2.73 1.16
C SER A 366 -23.99 -3.09 0.17
N LEU A 367 -22.99 -3.89 0.59
CA LEU A 367 -21.89 -4.34 -0.24
C LEU A 367 -22.06 -5.79 -0.74
N ALA A 368 -23.16 -6.45 -0.39
CA ALA A 368 -23.48 -7.78 -0.90
C ALA A 368 -23.94 -7.69 -2.37
N CYS A 369 -23.06 -8.03 -3.32
CA CYS A 369 -23.40 -8.07 -4.75
C CYS A 369 -24.44 -9.16 -5.11
N SER A 370 -24.91 -9.94 -4.13
CA SER A 370 -26.07 -10.80 -4.25
C SER A 370 -26.71 -10.95 -2.88
N ARG A 371 -28.01 -10.63 -2.76
CA ARG A 371 -28.82 -11.22 -1.68
C ARG A 371 -28.84 -12.73 -1.94
N ALA A 372 -28.25 -13.51 -1.03
CA ALA A 372 -28.71 -14.89 -0.90
C ALA A 372 -30.23 -14.86 -0.63
N PRO A 373 -31.02 -15.79 -1.20
CA PRO A 373 -32.37 -16.01 -0.70
C PRO A 373 -32.30 -16.21 0.82
N ALA A 374 -33.31 -15.73 1.55
CA ALA A 374 -33.40 -16.06 2.97
C ALA A 374 -33.50 -17.59 3.08
N ASP A 375 -32.60 -18.23 3.83
CA ASP A 375 -32.68 -19.66 4.07
C ASP A 375 -33.99 -19.94 4.84
N ASP A 376 -34.89 -20.71 4.23
CA ASP A 376 -36.07 -21.33 4.88
C ASP A 376 -35.62 -22.44 5.86
N ALA A 377 -34.74 -22.10 6.80
CA ALA A 377 -34.17 -22.98 7.82
C ALA A 377 -35.07 -23.09 9.08
N GLN A 378 -36.39 -22.99 8.90
CA GLN A 378 -37.40 -23.27 9.92
C GLN A 378 -38.55 -24.13 9.37
N SER A 379 -38.29 -25.41 9.03
CA SER A 379 -39.31 -26.49 9.06
C SER A 379 -38.75 -27.87 8.65
N VAL A 380 -37.79 -28.45 9.39
CA VAL A 380 -37.65 -29.93 9.43
C VAL A 380 -37.18 -30.39 10.82
N ALA A 381 -37.75 -31.51 11.29
CA ALA A 381 -37.33 -32.31 12.45
C ALA A 381 -37.62 -31.75 13.87
N SER A 382 -38.90 -31.70 14.23
CA SER A 382 -39.35 -32.16 15.56
C SER A 382 -40.29 -33.34 15.37
N GLY A 383 -39.71 -34.53 15.23
CA GLY A 383 -40.41 -35.80 15.03
C GLY A 383 -39.97 -36.82 16.08
N THR A 384 -40.21 -36.51 17.35
CA THR A 384 -40.01 -37.46 18.45
C THR A 384 -41.23 -38.36 18.53
N THR A 385 -41.11 -39.59 18.04
CA THR A 385 -42.14 -40.62 18.21
C THR A 385 -42.01 -41.22 19.60
N ASP A 386 -42.90 -40.84 20.53
CA ASP A 386 -43.02 -41.54 21.80
C ASP A 386 -43.57 -42.94 21.57
N VAL A 387 -42.75 -43.96 21.88
CA VAL A 387 -43.19 -45.34 21.99
C VAL A 387 -43.58 -45.59 23.43
N THR A 388 -44.88 -45.59 23.72
CA THR A 388 -45.40 -46.01 25.03
C THR A 388 -45.25 -47.53 25.16
N GLU A 389 -44.36 -47.98 26.06
CA GLU A 389 -44.36 -49.39 26.50
C GLU A 389 -45.65 -49.71 27.26
N GLU A 390 -46.37 -50.71 26.76
CA GLU A 390 -47.46 -51.37 27.47
C GLU A 390 -46.88 -52.32 28.54
N LYS A 391 -47.33 -52.19 29.79
CA LYS A 391 -47.09 -53.19 30.85
C LYS A 391 -48.38 -53.50 31.60
N ALA A 392 -48.55 -54.80 31.85
CA ALA A 392 -49.71 -55.44 32.47
C ALA A 392 -49.85 -55.16 33.97
#